data_AF-A0A0U3ASV8-F1
#
_entry.id   AF-A0A0U3ASV8-F1
#
_cell.length_a   1.000
_cell.length_b   1.000
_cell.length_c   1.000
_cell.angle_alpha   90.00
_cell.angle_beta   90.00
_cell.angle_gamma   90.00
#
_symmetry.space_group_name_H-M   'P 1'
#
loop_
_entity.id
_entity.type
_entity.pdbx_description
1 polymer ?
#
loop_
_entity_poly.entity_id
_entity_poly.type
_entity_poly.pdbx_seq_one_letter_code
_entity_poly.pdbx_strand_id
1 'polypeptide(L)' 'MAKQASDVLLVHLLQKISGRKKQLRVVPLFETIDDLQNAPRILKTLLAIPEYRSLIDNRQEIMIGYSDSAK' A
#
# COMPACT_ATOMS: atom_id res chain seq x y z
N MET A 1 3.80 6.65 -6.77
CA MET A 1 2.45 6.85 -6.21
C MET A 1 1.72 5.52 -6.29
N ALA A 2 0.95 5.15 -5.26
CA ALA A 2 0.19 3.91 -5.30
C ALA A 2 -1.10 4.12 -6.10
N LYS A 3 -1.27 3.37 -7.18
CA LYS A 3 -2.47 3.41 -8.05
C LYS A 3 -3.26 2.11 -8.01
N GLN A 4 -2.63 1.02 -7.59
CA GLN A 4 -3.19 -0.34 -7.61
C GLN A 4 -2.71 -1.16 -6.40
N ALA A 5 -3.45 -2.23 -6.07
CA ALA A 5 -3.03 -3.16 -5.01
C ALA A 5 -1.70 -3.86 -5.34
N SER A 6 -1.45 -4.13 -6.63
CA SER A 6 -0.19 -4.71 -7.11
C SER A 6 1.02 -3.87 -6.76
N ASP A 7 0.90 -2.55 -6.68
CA ASP A 7 2.01 -1.65 -6.38
C ASP A 7 2.54 -1.91 -4.96
N VAL A 8 1.62 -2.18 -4.02
CA VAL A 8 1.96 -2.52 -2.62
C VAL A 8 2.53 -3.93 -2.53
N LEU A 9 1.90 -4.90 -3.20
CA LEU A 9 2.35 -6.30 -3.18
C LEU A 9 3.73 -6.48 -3.84
N LEU A 10 4.01 -5.72 -4.90
CA LEU A 10 5.31 -5.75 -5.57
C LEU A 10 6.43 -5.37 -4.62
N VAL A 11 6.26 -4.35 -3.77
CA VAL A 11 7.27 -3.98 -2.78
C VAL A 11 7.49 -5.12 -1.78
N HIS A 12 6.43 -5.77 -1.29
CA HIS A 12 6.58 -6.95 -0.41
C HIS A 12 7.31 -8.11 -1.11
N LEU A 13 7.03 -8.34 -2.40
CA LEU A 13 7.74 -9.35 -3.19
C LEU A 13 9.23 -9.02 -3.32
N LEU A 14 9.56 -7.76 -3.64
CA LEU A 14 10.94 -7.29 -3.74
C LEU A 14 11.69 -7.44 -2.40
N GLN A 15 11.04 -7.15 -1.28
CA GLN A 15 11.60 -7.40 0.05
C GLN A 15 11.87 -8.89 0.31
N LYS A 16 10.97 -9.78 -0.13
CA LYS A 16 11.14 -11.23 0.00
C LYS A 16 12.32 -11.74 -0.84
N ILE A 17 12.40 -11.36 -2.12
CA ILE A 17 13.45 -11.86 -3.02
C ILE A 17 14.83 -11.25 -2.75
N SER A 18 14.88 -10.06 -2.13
CA SER A 18 16.14 -9.46 -1.67
C SER A 18 16.72 -10.12 -0.41
N GLY A 19 16.07 -11.15 0.12
CA GLY A 19 16.57 -11.93 1.27
C GLY A 19 16.49 -11.19 2.60
N ARG A 20 15.66 -10.13 2.72
CA ARG A 20 15.49 -9.42 3.99
C ARG A 20 14.84 -10.32 5.03
N LYS A 21 15.56 -10.58 6.12
CA LYS A 21 15.06 -11.36 7.27
C LYS A 21 13.85 -10.71 7.97
N LYS A 22 13.80 -9.39 7.97
CA LYS A 22 12.69 -8.60 8.54
C LYS A 22 12.19 -7.62 7.48
N GLN A 23 10.94 -7.79 7.07
CA GLN A 23 10.30 -6.87 6.13
C GLN A 23 9.98 -5.54 6.82
N LEU A 24 10.15 -4.46 6.07
CA LEU A 24 9.68 -3.12 6.40
C LEU A 24 8.18 -3.02 6.09
N ARG A 25 7.50 -2.13 6.83
CA ARG A 25 6.12 -1.76 6.51
C ARG A 25 6.10 -1.07 5.15
N VAL A 26 5.16 -1.48 4.31
CA VAL A 26 4.89 -0.81 3.04
C VAL A 26 3.71 0.12 3.23
N VAL A 27 3.96 1.41 3.00
CA VAL A 27 2.98 2.48 3.22
C VAL A 27 2.62 3.08 1.86
N PRO A 28 1.40 2.85 1.33
CA PRO A 28 0.98 3.50 0.09
C PRO A 28 0.80 5.00 0.34
N LEU A 29 1.33 5.81 -0.60
CA LEU A 29 1.09 7.24 -0.69
C LEU A 29 0.02 7.51 -1.74
N PHE A 30 -1.07 8.17 -1.32
CA PHE A 30 -2.12 8.70 -2.18
C PHE A 30 -2.06 10.23 -2.15
N GLU A 31 -1.89 10.84 -3.31
CA GLU A 31 -1.48 12.25 -3.40
C GLU A 31 -2.29 13.08 -4.40
N THR A 32 -2.89 12.50 -5.44
CA THR A 32 -3.88 13.20 -6.28
C THR A 32 -5.31 12.96 -5.78
N ILE A 33 -6.27 13.80 -6.20
CA ILE A 33 -7.70 13.57 -5.94
C ILE A 33 -8.14 12.19 -6.44
N ASP A 34 -7.74 11.80 -7.65
CA ASP A 34 -8.06 10.49 -8.22
C ASP A 34 -7.50 9.34 -7.37
N ASP A 35 -6.29 9.51 -6.81
CA ASP A 35 -5.69 8.51 -5.94
C ASP A 35 -6.47 8.35 -4.64
N LEU A 36 -6.89 9.48 -4.04
CA LEU A 36 -7.72 9.48 -2.83
C LEU A 36 -9.09 8.85 -3.08
N GLN A 37 -9.71 9.12 -4.23
CA GLN A 37 -10.97 8.50 -4.62
C GLN A 37 -10.83 6.99 -4.85
N ASN A 38 -9.69 6.54 -5.41
CA ASN A 38 -9.42 5.13 -5.67
C ASN A 38 -8.90 4.36 -4.45
N ALA A 39 -8.33 5.05 -3.45
CA ALA A 39 -7.70 4.44 -2.28
C ALA A 39 -8.61 3.43 -1.53
N PRO A 40 -9.90 3.70 -1.27
CA PRO A 40 -10.77 2.72 -0.62
C PRO A 40 -10.90 1.40 -1.38
N ARG A 41 -10.93 1.44 -2.72
CA ARG A 41 -10.99 0.22 -3.55
C ARG A 41 -9.70 -0.59 -3.40
N ILE A 42 -8.55 0.09 -3.50
CA ILE A 42 -7.23 -0.52 -3.39
C ILE A 42 -7.06 -1.19 -2.02
N LEU A 43 -7.40 -0.48 -0.94
CA LEU A 43 -7.29 -0.99 0.42
C LEU A 43 -8.25 -2.16 0.66
N LYS A 44 -9.48 -2.12 0.14
CA LYS A 44 -10.40 -3.26 0.19
C LYS A 44 -9.84 -4.48 -0.52
N THR A 45 -9.27 -4.32 -1.71
CA THR A 45 -8.62 -5.42 -2.44
C THR A 45 -7.48 -6.03 -1.63
N LEU A 46 -6.61 -5.20 -1.04
CA LEU A 46 -5.50 -5.66 -0.20
C LEU A 46 -5.98 -6.38 1.06
N LEU A 47 -6.92 -5.78 1.79
CA LEU A 47 -7.45 -6.33 3.05
C LEU A 47 -8.37 -7.55 2.83
N ALA A 48 -8.82 -7.81 1.60
CA ALA A 48 -9.52 -9.04 1.25
C ALA A 48 -8.58 -10.25 1.15
N ILE A 49 -7.26 -10.05 1.10
CA ILE A 49 -6.25 -11.11 1.00
C ILE A 49 -5.80 -11.51 2.42
N PRO A 50 -6.13 -12.72 2.91
CA PRO A 50 -5.76 -13.15 4.27
C PRO A 50 -4.25 -13.14 4.52
N GLU A 51 -3.45 -13.52 3.53
CA GLU A 51 -1.99 -13.53 3.60
C GLU A 51 -1.43 -12.11 3.77
N TYR A 52 -2.03 -11.14 3.10
CA TYR A 52 -1.66 -9.73 3.26
C TYR A 52 -1.96 -9.23 4.66
N ARG A 53 -3.16 -9.55 5.20
CA ARG A 53 -3.52 -9.18 6.58
C ARG A 53 -2.57 -9.75 7.62
N SER A 54 -2.18 -11.02 7.44
CA SER A 54 -1.18 -11.67 8.28
C SER A 54 0.19 -10.98 8.17
N LEU A 55 0.60 -10.63 6.95
CA LEU A 55 1.87 -9.95 6.69
C LEU A 55 2.00 -8.59 7.39
N ILE A 56 0.90 -7.85 7.49
CA ILE A 56 0.86 -6.52 8.13
C ILE A 56 0.42 -6.56 9.59
N ASP A 57 0.24 -7.74 10.19
CA ASP A 57 -0.26 -7.92 11.55
C ASP A 57 -1.57 -7.15 11.82
N ASN A 58 -2.49 -7.18 10.84
CA ASN A 58 -3.75 -6.40 10.82
C ASN A 58 -3.59 -4.87 11.06
N ARG A 59 -2.41 -4.29 10.84
CA ARG A 59 -2.15 -2.85 11.00
C ARG A 59 -1.65 -2.25 9.69
N GLN A 60 -2.50 -1.45 9.05
CA GLN A 60 -2.16 -0.71 7.83
C GLN A 60 -1.90 0.77 8.15
N GLU A 61 -0.72 1.25 7.77
CA GLU A 61 -0.38 2.67 7.75
C GLU A 61 -0.56 3.20 6.32
N ILE A 62 -1.06 4.43 6.16
CA ILE A 62 -1.31 5.05 4.86
C ILE A 62 -0.77 6.48 4.93
N MET A 63 -0.10 6.92 3.86
CA MET A 63 0.39 8.28 3.73
C MET A 63 -0.53 9.08 2.80
N ILE A 64 -0.88 10.29 3.21
CA ILE A 64 -1.72 11.22 2.45
C ILE A 64 -0.86 12.42 2.05
N GLY A 65 -0.74 12.66 0.74
CA GLY A 65 -0.05 13.82 0.18
C GLY A 65 -1.05 14.95 -0.07
N TYR A 66 -0.96 16.06 0.68
CA TYR A 66 -1.88 17.19 0.54
C TYR A 66 -1.45 18.19 -0.56
N SER A 67 -0.16 18.30 -0.84
CA SER A 67 0.41 19.38 -1.68
C SER A 67 0.08 19.28 -3.17
N ASP A 68 -0.17 18.08 -3.68
CA ASP A 68 -0.51 17.82 -5.09
C ASP A 68 -2.00 17.50 -5.30
N SER A 69 -2.80 17.39 -4.22
CA SER A 69 -4.25 17.22 -4.33
C SER A 69 -5.00 18.54 -4.63
N ALA A 70 -4.33 19.68 -4.44
CA ALA A 70 -4.90 21.02 -4.60
C ALA A 70 -4.44 21.75 -5.88
N LYS A 71 -3.73 21.05 -6.77
CA LYS A 71 -3.44 21.49 -8.15
C LYS A 71 -4.38 20.78 -9.11
#